data_AF-A0A1F8NC40-F1
#
_entry.id   AF-A0A1F8NC40-F1
#
_cell.length_a   1.000
_cell.length_b   1.000
_cell.length_c   1.000
_cell.angle_alpha   90.00
_cell.angle_beta   90.00
_cell.angle_gamma   90.00
#
_symmetry.space_group_name_H-M   'P 1'
#
loop_
_entity.id
_entity.type
_entity.pdbx_description
1 polymer ?
#
loop_
_entity_poly.entity_id
_entity_poly.type
_entity_poly.pdbx_seq_one_letter_code
_entity_poly.pdbx_strand_id
1 'polypeptide(L)'
;MNLRSSQDAFRVQEIGMKTVWKCPKCGREFTRPGHPHSCGPYRVEDYLEGKSPAGVALYREFEAVALSVGDVVLAPAKTRIGFQHGRIFAAVNAIRQGRIDVHIVTARPIRSRRIRRVESLGPSDPVNHFSIESASQIDEQVIRWLRAGYRWGVG
;
A
#
# COMPACT_ATOMS: atom_id res chain seq x y z
N MET A 1 48.35 10.99 -38.66
CA MET A 1 47.28 10.41 -39.50
C MET A 1 46.94 9.03 -38.97
N ASN A 2 45.95 8.94 -38.07
CA ASN A 2 44.93 7.89 -37.98
C ASN A 2 44.08 8.11 -36.72
N LEU A 3 42.82 8.44 -36.99
CA LEU A 3 41.67 8.56 -36.09
C LEU A 3 41.14 7.15 -35.75
N ARG A 4 40.77 6.90 -34.48
CA ARG A 4 39.59 6.14 -33.96
C ARG A 4 39.56 6.42 -32.44
N SER A 5 38.68 7.20 -31.82
CA SER A 5 37.20 7.20 -31.68
C SER A 5 36.61 5.96 -31.01
N SER A 6 35.65 6.26 -30.12
CA SER A 6 34.69 5.41 -29.37
C SER A 6 35.25 4.75 -28.09
N GLN A 7 34.90 5.26 -26.91
CA GLN A 7 33.61 5.09 -26.18
C GLN A 7 33.50 3.70 -25.55
N ASP A 8 33.97 3.56 -24.30
CA ASP A 8 33.68 2.40 -23.46
C ASP A 8 32.55 2.73 -22.47
N ALA A 9 31.35 2.37 -22.93
CA ALA A 9 30.20 1.82 -22.23
C ALA A 9 30.05 2.10 -20.71
N PHE A 10 29.14 3.04 -20.40
CA PHE A 10 28.36 2.97 -19.17
C PHE A 10 27.54 1.68 -19.18
N ARG A 11 27.91 0.73 -18.33
CA ARG A 11 27.14 -0.49 -18.08
C ARG A 11 25.87 -0.11 -17.30
N VAL A 12 24.80 0.19 -18.02
CA VAL A 12 23.45 0.21 -17.44
C VAL A 12 23.16 -1.23 -17.02
N GLN A 13 23.15 -1.51 -15.72
CA GLN A 13 22.65 -2.79 -15.22
C GLN A 13 21.16 -2.85 -15.55
N GLU A 14 20.79 -3.70 -16.51
CA GLU A 14 19.39 -4.05 -16.73
C GLU A 14 18.85 -4.69 -15.44
N ILE A 15 17.98 -3.95 -14.76
CA ILE A 15 17.16 -4.48 -13.68
C ILE A 15 16.21 -5.46 -14.35
N GLY A 16 16.54 -6.76 -14.30
CA GLY A 16 15.72 -7.82 -14.85
C GLY A 16 14.27 -7.64 -14.42
N MET A 17 13.40 -7.38 -15.39
CA MET A 17 11.96 -7.18 -15.18
C MET A 17 11.40 -8.45 -14.52
N LYS A 18 11.13 -8.39 -13.21
CA LYS A 18 10.40 -9.46 -12.53
C LYS A 18 9.04 -9.54 -13.21
N THR A 19 8.78 -10.63 -13.91
CA THR A 19 7.50 -10.88 -14.56
C THR A 19 6.41 -10.95 -13.49
N VAL A 20 5.65 -9.87 -13.37
CA VAL A 20 4.47 -9.81 -12.50
C VAL A 20 3.37 -10.68 -13.10
N TRP A 21 2.82 -11.60 -12.31
CA TRP A 21 1.69 -12.40 -12.73
C TRP A 21 0.39 -11.62 -12.48
N LYS A 22 -0.43 -11.44 -13.51
CA LYS A 22 -1.77 -10.85 -13.39
C LYS A 22 -2.80 -11.93 -13.12
N CYS A 23 -3.60 -11.75 -12.06
CA CYS A 23 -4.71 -12.64 -11.81
C CYS A 23 -5.75 -12.52 -12.93
N PRO A 24 -6.13 -13.62 -13.62
CA PRO A 24 -7.08 -13.57 -14.73
C PRO A 24 -8.50 -13.19 -14.30
N LYS A 25 -8.80 -13.24 -12.99
CA LYS A 25 -10.13 -12.96 -12.44
C LYS A 25 -10.32 -11.50 -11.99
N CYS A 26 -9.28 -10.85 -11.45
CA CYS A 26 -9.37 -9.47 -10.95
C CYS A 26 -8.34 -8.51 -11.56
N GLY A 27 -7.43 -8.99 -12.41
CA GLY A 27 -6.41 -8.17 -13.07
C GLY A 27 -5.25 -7.70 -12.19
N ARG A 28 -5.31 -7.94 -10.86
CA ARG A 28 -4.26 -7.51 -9.92
C ARG A 28 -2.94 -8.23 -10.18
N GLU A 29 -1.85 -7.48 -10.06
CA GLU A 29 -0.48 -7.96 -10.22
C GLU A 29 0.05 -8.57 -8.91
N PHE A 30 0.79 -9.67 -9.01
CA PHE A 30 1.43 -10.35 -7.88
C PHE A 30 2.85 -10.76 -8.24
N THR A 31 3.70 -10.89 -7.21
CA THR A 31 5.09 -11.31 -7.34
C THR A 31 5.26 -12.82 -7.54
N ARG A 32 4.20 -13.61 -7.31
CA ARG A 32 4.19 -15.08 -7.46
C ARG A 32 2.91 -15.54 -8.18
N PRO A 33 3.00 -16.40 -9.22
CA PRO A 33 1.82 -16.96 -9.86
C PRO A 33 0.94 -17.74 -8.88
N GLY A 34 -0.38 -17.68 -9.08
CA GLY A 34 -1.34 -18.44 -8.28
C GLY A 34 -1.41 -18.04 -6.80
N HIS A 35 -0.88 -16.87 -6.42
CA HIS A 35 -0.91 -16.38 -5.05
C HIS A 35 -2.35 -16.36 -4.50
N PRO A 36 -2.66 -17.04 -3.39
CA PRO A 36 -3.98 -16.98 -2.77
C PRO A 36 -4.33 -15.55 -2.37
N HIS A 37 -5.49 -15.06 -2.81
CA HIS A 37 -5.97 -13.73 -2.46
C HIS A 37 -7.49 -13.66 -2.51
N SER A 38 -8.05 -12.66 -1.81
CA SER A 38 -9.45 -12.32 -1.97
C SER A 38 -9.65 -11.66 -3.34
N CYS A 39 -10.27 -12.39 -4.25
CA CYS A 39 -10.53 -11.96 -5.62
C CYS A 39 -11.98 -11.44 -5.76
N GLY A 40 -12.19 -10.47 -6.64
CA GLY A 40 -13.51 -10.02 -7.09
C GLY A 40 -13.40 -8.70 -7.88
N PRO A 41 -14.42 -8.34 -8.67
CA PRO A 41 -14.44 -7.12 -9.48
C PRO A 41 -14.75 -5.88 -8.62
N TYR A 42 -13.97 -5.65 -7.55
CA TYR A 42 -14.22 -4.54 -6.63
C TYR A 42 -13.61 -3.25 -7.15
N ARG A 43 -14.33 -2.14 -6.99
CA ARG A 43 -13.83 -0.78 -7.24
C ARG A 43 -13.76 0.01 -5.94
N VAL A 44 -12.93 1.06 -5.94
CA VAL A 44 -12.88 2.01 -4.83
C VAL A 44 -14.22 2.71 -4.69
N GLU A 45 -14.80 3.15 -5.81
CA GLU A 45 -16.08 3.88 -5.82
C GLU A 45 -17.21 3.08 -5.15
N ASP A 46 -17.32 1.79 -5.46
CA ASP A 46 -18.33 0.89 -4.88
C ASP A 46 -18.16 0.77 -3.35
N TYR A 47 -16.92 0.79 -2.85
CA TYR A 47 -16.66 0.73 -1.39
C TYR A 47 -17.00 2.05 -0.69
N LEU A 48 -16.89 3.18 -1.39
CA LEU A 48 -17.20 4.52 -0.87
C LEU A 48 -18.69 4.86 -0.94
N GLU A 49 -19.46 4.14 -1.75
CA GLU A 49 -20.90 4.35 -1.88
C GLU A 49 -21.61 4.24 -0.52
N GLY A 50 -22.50 5.20 -0.25
CA GLY A 50 -23.26 5.27 1.00
C GLY A 50 -22.43 5.57 2.26
N LYS A 51 -21.12 5.82 2.16
CA LYS A 51 -20.29 6.25 3.30
C LYS A 51 -20.50 7.72 3.60
N SER A 52 -20.24 8.10 4.86
CA SER A 52 -20.36 9.49 5.29
C SER A 52 -19.40 10.40 4.52
N PRO A 53 -19.80 11.63 4.13
CA PRO A 53 -18.91 12.59 3.46
C PRO A 53 -17.61 12.85 4.22
N ALA A 54 -17.67 13.01 5.55
CA ALA A 54 -16.49 13.23 6.38
C ALA A 54 -15.52 12.03 6.35
N GLY A 55 -16.03 10.80 6.44
CA GLY A 55 -15.22 9.59 6.33
C GLY A 55 -14.61 9.42 4.93
N VAL A 56 -15.35 9.75 3.88
CA VAL A 56 -14.85 9.73 2.49
C VAL A 56 -13.73 10.77 2.30
N ALA A 57 -13.88 11.96 2.87
CA ALA A 57 -12.83 12.98 2.83
C ALA A 57 -11.53 12.48 3.50
N LEU A 58 -11.63 11.88 4.69
CA LEU A 58 -10.47 11.28 5.36
C LEU A 58 -9.85 10.15 4.55
N TYR A 59 -10.67 9.32 3.90
CA TYR A 59 -10.18 8.28 2.99
C TYR A 59 -9.39 8.88 1.83
N ARG A 60 -9.91 9.92 1.16
CA ARG A 60 -9.26 10.54 0.00
C ARG A 60 -7.94 11.23 0.37
N GLU A 61 -7.90 11.89 1.53
CA GLU A 61 -6.64 12.45 2.06
C GLU A 61 -5.61 11.36 2.35
N PHE A 62 -6.03 10.28 3.02
CA PHE A 62 -5.14 9.16 3.31
C PHE A 62 -4.66 8.47 2.03
N GLU A 63 -5.55 8.29 1.04
CA GLU A 63 -5.25 7.75 -0.28
C GLU A 63 -4.19 8.58 -0.99
N ALA A 64 -4.37 9.90 -1.08
CA ALA A 64 -3.40 10.81 -1.69
C ALA A 64 -2.02 10.69 -1.05
N VAL A 65 -1.95 10.68 0.29
CA VAL A 65 -0.68 10.53 1.02
C VAL A 65 -0.08 9.13 0.82
N ALA A 66 -0.89 8.07 0.83
CA ALA A 66 -0.41 6.71 0.60
C ALA A 66 0.14 6.53 -0.82
N LEU A 67 -0.49 7.12 -1.84
CA LEU A 67 0.00 7.09 -3.21
C LEU A 67 1.27 7.94 -3.39
N SER A 68 1.50 8.94 -2.54
CA SER A 68 2.70 9.79 -2.62
C SER A 68 4.00 9.10 -2.17
N VAL A 69 3.94 7.94 -1.51
CA VAL A 69 5.14 7.30 -0.94
C VAL A 69 5.93 6.47 -1.94
N GLY A 70 5.40 6.22 -3.14
CA GLY A 70 6.07 5.46 -4.20
C GLY A 70 5.09 4.83 -5.19
N ASP A 71 5.52 3.75 -5.85
CA ASP A 71 4.70 3.00 -6.81
C ASP A 71 3.68 2.12 -6.08
N VAL A 72 2.54 2.72 -5.75
CA VAL A 72 1.45 2.10 -4.99
C VAL A 72 0.25 1.88 -5.87
N VAL A 73 -0.23 0.64 -5.89
CA VAL A 73 -1.44 0.23 -6.59
C VAL A 73 -2.58 0.02 -5.59
N LEU A 74 -3.75 0.57 -5.89
CA LEU A 74 -4.94 0.32 -5.09
C LEU A 74 -5.46 -1.11 -5.30
N ALA A 75 -5.79 -1.76 -4.19
CA ALA A 75 -6.23 -3.14 -4.12
C ALA A 75 -7.59 -3.23 -3.42
N PRO A 76 -8.68 -2.74 -4.05
CA PRO A 76 -10.03 -2.81 -3.49
C PRO A 76 -10.48 -4.26 -3.28
N ALA A 77 -11.23 -4.48 -2.21
CA ALA A 77 -11.83 -5.75 -1.84
C ALA A 77 -13.19 -5.50 -1.19
N LYS A 78 -13.97 -6.57 -0.99
CA LYS A 78 -15.32 -6.49 -0.39
C LYS A 78 -15.39 -5.64 0.88
N THR A 79 -14.40 -5.75 1.76
CA THR A 79 -14.44 -5.19 3.11
C THR A 79 -13.43 -4.08 3.36
N ARG A 80 -12.53 -3.80 2.42
CA ARG A 80 -11.41 -2.86 2.60
C ARG A 80 -10.83 -2.40 1.28
N ILE A 81 -10.11 -1.29 1.32
CA ILE A 81 -9.25 -0.86 0.21
C ILE A 81 -7.80 -1.01 0.65
N GLY A 82 -7.08 -1.93 0.01
CA GLY A 82 -5.66 -2.14 0.23
C GLY A 82 -4.80 -1.19 -0.60
N PHE A 83 -3.58 -0.94 -0.12
CA PHE A 83 -2.51 -0.24 -0.80
C PHE A 83 -1.36 -1.22 -0.98
N GLN A 84 -1.00 -1.48 -2.23
CA GLN A 84 -0.09 -2.54 -2.61
C GLN A 84 1.18 -1.98 -3.24
N HIS A 85 2.32 -2.50 -2.79
CA HIS A 85 3.58 -2.41 -3.49
C HIS A 85 4.24 -3.79 -3.38
N GLY A 86 4.08 -4.64 -4.41
CA GLY A 86 4.36 -6.07 -4.34
C GLY A 86 3.36 -6.87 -3.47
N ARG A 87 3.23 -6.49 -2.18
CA ARG A 87 2.24 -7.00 -1.20
C ARG A 87 1.38 -5.84 -0.68
N ILE A 88 0.18 -6.14 -0.17
CA ILE A 88 -0.65 -5.14 0.52
C ILE A 88 0.05 -4.78 1.83
N PHE A 89 0.55 -3.55 1.93
CA PHE A 89 1.26 -3.06 3.11
C PHE A 89 0.40 -2.15 3.99
N ALA A 90 -0.71 -1.62 3.46
CA ALA A 90 -1.67 -0.85 4.24
C ALA A 90 -3.09 -1.11 3.73
N ALA A 91 -4.09 -0.87 4.57
CA ALA A 91 -5.48 -0.81 4.11
C ALA A 91 -6.35 0.08 4.99
N VAL A 92 -7.35 0.71 4.36
CA VAL A 92 -8.51 1.25 5.07
C VAL A 92 -9.53 0.13 5.23
N ASN A 93 -9.75 -0.31 6.47
CA ASN A 93 -10.59 -1.44 6.83
C ASN A 93 -12.05 -1.04 7.10
N ALA A 94 -12.28 0.22 7.47
CA ALA A 94 -13.61 0.76 7.66
C ALA A 94 -13.62 2.27 7.48
N ILE A 95 -14.72 2.79 6.94
CA ILE A 95 -15.04 4.22 6.85
C ILE A 95 -16.33 4.44 7.65
N ARG A 96 -16.25 5.31 8.65
CA ARG A 96 -17.32 5.65 9.60
C ARG A 96 -17.54 7.16 9.59
N GLN A 97 -18.58 7.62 10.29
CA GLN A 97 -18.86 9.05 10.47
C GLN A 97 -17.65 9.77 11.09
N GLY A 98 -16.91 10.52 10.28
CA GLY A 98 -15.75 11.29 10.70
C GLY A 98 -14.53 10.45 11.12
N ARG A 99 -14.43 9.18 10.71
CA ARG A 99 -13.31 8.31 11.07
C ARG A 99 -13.01 7.26 10.03
N ILE A 100 -11.74 6.94 9.84
CA ILE A 100 -11.28 5.74 9.14
C ILE A 100 -10.47 4.83 10.07
N ASP A 101 -10.64 3.52 9.92
CA ASP A 101 -9.84 2.50 10.61
C ASP A 101 -8.79 1.95 9.63
N VAL A 102 -7.52 2.07 9.98
CA VAL A 102 -6.38 1.75 9.11
C VAL A 102 -5.52 0.66 9.74
N HIS A 103 -4.90 -0.17 8.90
CA HIS A 103 -3.75 -0.96 9.32
C HIS A 103 -2.55 -0.69 8.42
N ILE A 104 -1.34 -0.83 8.96
CA ILE A 104 -0.08 -0.83 8.21
C ILE A 104 0.77 -2.03 8.67
N VAL A 105 1.22 -2.84 7.71
CA VAL A 105 2.16 -3.93 7.93
C VAL A 105 3.57 -3.39 7.76
N THR A 106 4.47 -3.78 8.66
CA THR A 106 5.86 -3.28 8.70
C THR A 106 6.79 -4.40 9.13
N ALA A 107 8.11 -4.23 8.97
CA ALA A 107 9.09 -5.25 9.43
C ALA A 107 9.21 -5.36 10.98
N ARG A 108 8.74 -4.36 11.74
CA ARG A 108 8.80 -4.33 13.22
C ARG A 108 7.58 -3.60 13.78
N PRO A 109 7.07 -3.98 14.96
CA PRO A 109 5.92 -3.30 15.57
C PRO A 109 6.16 -1.80 15.75
N ILE A 110 5.15 -0.99 15.46
CA ILE A 110 5.19 0.46 15.67
C ILE A 110 4.89 0.75 17.15
N ARG A 111 5.82 1.44 17.81
CA ARG A 111 5.61 1.95 19.18
C ARG A 111 5.08 3.38 19.11
N SER A 112 3.76 3.54 19.25
CA SER A 112 3.10 4.85 19.37
C SER A 112 1.77 4.69 20.11
N ARG A 113 1.37 5.71 20.87
CA ARG A 113 0.06 5.74 21.56
C ARG A 113 -1.13 5.69 20.59
N ARG A 114 -0.91 6.04 19.31
CA ARG A 114 -1.94 5.95 18.27
C ARG A 114 -2.20 4.52 17.80
N ILE A 115 -1.27 3.59 18.04
CA ILE A 115 -1.47 2.18 17.71
C ILE A 115 -2.37 1.55 18.77
N ARG A 116 -3.55 1.10 18.35
CA ARG A 116 -4.57 0.50 19.22
C ARG A 116 -4.40 -1.01 19.38
N ARG A 117 -3.82 -1.65 18.37
CA ARG A 117 -3.62 -3.11 18.32
C ARG A 117 -2.49 -3.44 17.36
N VAL A 118 -1.70 -4.45 17.71
CA VAL A 118 -0.76 -5.09 16.79
C VAL A 118 -1.16 -6.55 16.65
N GLU A 119 -1.48 -6.98 15.42
CA GLU A 119 -1.65 -8.39 15.07
C GLU A 119 -0.40 -8.90 14.34
N SER A 120 -0.35 -10.20 14.05
CA SER A 120 0.76 -10.81 13.32
C SER A 120 0.23 -11.68 12.18
N LEU A 121 0.66 -11.41 10.94
CA LEU A 121 0.42 -12.30 9.78
C LEU A 121 1.48 -13.40 9.64
N GLY A 122 2.52 -13.34 10.49
CA GLY A 122 3.69 -14.21 10.49
C GLY A 122 4.78 -13.63 11.37
N PRO A 123 5.85 -14.37 11.69
CA PRO A 123 6.86 -13.99 12.70
C PRO A 123 7.47 -12.59 12.52
N SER A 124 7.50 -12.08 11.27
CA SER A 124 8.11 -10.80 10.91
C SER A 124 7.13 -9.80 10.25
N ASP A 125 5.82 -10.05 10.36
CA ASP A 125 4.77 -9.28 9.68
C ASP A 125 3.75 -8.66 10.67
N PRO A 126 4.19 -7.79 11.60
CA PRO A 126 3.28 -7.07 12.49
C PRO A 126 2.34 -6.15 11.72
N VAL A 127 1.06 -6.29 12.01
CA VAL A 127 -0.05 -5.49 11.47
C VAL A 127 -0.45 -4.46 12.52
N ASN A 128 -0.11 -3.21 12.28
CA ASN A 128 -0.31 -2.12 13.22
C ASN A 128 -1.63 -1.41 12.92
N HIS A 129 -2.61 -1.49 13.82
CA HIS A 129 -3.93 -0.90 13.66
C HIS A 129 -4.05 0.44 14.39
N PHE A 130 -4.63 1.44 13.72
CA PHE A 130 -4.92 2.75 14.28
C PHE A 130 -6.17 3.35 13.63
N SER A 131 -6.59 4.53 14.08
CA SER A 131 -7.69 5.28 13.47
C SER A 131 -7.26 6.70 13.17
N ILE A 132 -7.88 7.30 12.16
CA ILE A 132 -7.74 8.71 11.80
C ILE A 132 -9.13 9.33 11.90
N GLU A 133 -9.25 10.39 12.67
CA GLU A 133 -10.50 11.11 12.96
C GLU A 133 -10.47 12.56 12.44
N SER A 134 -9.31 13.02 11.96
CA SER A 134 -9.14 14.33 11.33
C SER A 134 -7.97 14.32 10.35
N ALA A 135 -8.02 15.18 9.34
CA ALA A 135 -6.96 15.29 8.34
C ALA A 135 -5.60 15.66 8.95
N SER A 136 -5.59 16.44 10.04
CA SER A 136 -4.36 16.82 10.76
C SER A 136 -3.62 15.65 11.40
N GLN A 137 -4.28 14.50 11.60
CA GLN A 137 -3.61 13.28 12.07
C GLN A 137 -2.87 12.53 10.95
N ILE A 138 -3.11 12.89 9.67
CA ILE A 138 -2.36 12.40 8.51
C ILE A 138 -1.07 13.23 8.39
N ASP A 139 -0.27 13.14 9.45
CA ASP A 139 0.94 13.94 9.65
C ASP A 139 2.21 13.16 9.26
N GLU A 140 3.37 13.76 9.50
CA GLU A 140 4.66 13.12 9.25
C GLU A 140 4.83 11.77 9.94
N GLN A 141 4.16 11.53 11.07
CA GLN A 141 4.23 10.26 11.76
C GLN A 141 3.52 9.17 10.94
N VAL A 142 2.33 9.44 10.39
CA VAL A 142 1.63 8.53 9.49
C VAL A 142 2.42 8.31 8.19
N ILE A 143 3.00 9.37 7.63
CA ILE A 143 3.86 9.26 6.43
C ILE A 143 5.07 8.35 6.69
N ARG A 144 5.72 8.46 7.86
CA ARG A 144 6.82 7.56 8.24
C ARG A 144 6.38 6.10 8.31
N TRP A 145 5.17 5.82 8.81
CA TRP A 145 4.62 4.47 8.84
C TRP A 145 4.29 3.94 7.46
N LEU A 146 3.67 4.76 6.59
CA LEU A 146 3.39 4.39 5.21
C LEU A 146 4.68 4.05 4.46
N ARG A 147 5.74 4.85 4.61
CA ARG A 147 7.06 4.56 4.03
C ARG A 147 7.67 3.27 4.59
N ALA A 148 7.48 2.98 5.88
CA ALA A 148 7.95 1.74 6.48
C ALA A 148 7.21 0.51 5.92
N GLY A 149 5.90 0.61 5.73
CA GLY A 149 5.12 -0.46 5.11
C GLY A 149 5.43 -0.62 3.62
N TYR A 150 5.58 0.48 2.88
CA TYR A 150 5.99 0.45 1.48
C TYR A 150 7.30 -0.32 1.28
N ARG A 151 8.32 -0.05 2.11
CA ARG A 151 9.59 -0.81 2.08
C ARG A 151 9.44 -2.28 2.47
N TRP A 152 8.47 -2.63 3.31
CA TRP A 152 8.19 -4.03 3.64
C TRP A 152 7.47 -4.75 2.49
N GLY A 153 6.71 -4.03 1.67
CA GLY A 153 5.90 -4.60 0.58
C GLY A 153 6.71 -5.33 -0.51
N VAL A 154 7.96 -4.94 -0.76
CA VAL A 154 8.83 -5.54 -1.79
C VAL A 154 9.30 -6.97 -1.49
N GLY A 155 9.18 -7.42 -0.23
CA GLY A 155 9.70 -8.71 0.23
C GLY A 155 11.04 -8.60 0.94
#